data_AF-A0A9D4L9Q3-F1
#
_entry.id   AF-A0A9D4L9Q3-F1
#
_cell.length_a   1.000
_cell.length_b   1.000
_cell.length_c   1.000
_cell.angle_alpha   90.00
_cell.angle_beta   90.00
_cell.angle_gamma   90.00
#
_symmetry.space_group_name_H-M   'P 1'
#
loop_
_entity.id
_entity.type
_entity.pdbx_description
1 polymer ?
#
loop_
_entity_poly.entity_id
_entity_poly.type
_entity_poly.pdbx_seq_one_letter_code
_entity_poly.pdbx_strand_id
1 'polypeptide(L)'
;MHKGRPLVKPMVIVTTSGYYISVIGPYLANSKNNDASILHHIIKNNIEEIKNWVKENDIFVVDRGFRDATSLLEELGIHAQMPSFLPRGSKQIPTDLANSSRLVTKVCLLYLHNTPSDYTLKHEQHNVE
;
A
#
# COMPACT_ATOMS: atom_id res chain seq x y z
N MET A 1 13.56 -10.56 16.96
CA MET A 1 14.35 -10.05 15.80
C MET A 1 14.51 -11.19 14.79
N HIS A 2 13.71 -11.22 13.72
CA HIS A 2 13.88 -12.18 12.61
C HIS A 2 15.10 -11.78 11.78
N LYS A 3 16.30 -12.15 12.25
CA LYS A 3 17.55 -11.94 11.50
C LYS A 3 17.78 -13.17 10.62
N GLY A 4 17.87 -12.98 9.30
CA GLY A 4 18.28 -14.05 8.36
C GLY A 4 17.24 -14.55 7.36
N ARG A 5 16.01 -14.02 7.34
CA ARG A 5 15.02 -14.30 6.29
C ARG A 5 14.75 -13.04 5.47
N PRO A 6 14.73 -13.10 4.12
CA PRO A 6 14.26 -11.98 3.31
C PRO A 6 12.81 -11.68 3.70
N LEU A 7 12.58 -10.48 4.24
CA LEU A 7 11.23 -10.00 4.48
C LEU A 7 10.58 -9.68 3.13
N VAL A 8 9.31 -10.00 2.98
CA VAL A 8 8.52 -9.71 1.79
C VAL A 8 7.36 -8.78 2.11
N LYS A 9 7.01 -7.92 1.16
CA LYS A 9 5.90 -6.97 1.23
C LYS A 9 4.87 -7.32 0.16
N PRO A 10 3.70 -7.84 0.53
CA PRO A 10 2.54 -7.77 -0.35
C PRO A 10 1.95 -6.36 -0.31
N MET A 11 1.50 -5.85 -1.46
CA MET A 11 0.73 -4.61 -1.57
C MET A 11 -0.73 -4.97 -1.75
N VAL A 12 -1.57 -4.56 -0.81
CA VAL A 12 -2.98 -4.94 -0.77
C VAL A 12 -3.82 -3.74 -1.21
N ILE A 13 -4.62 -3.91 -2.25
CA ILE A 13 -5.56 -2.89 -2.72
C ILE A 13 -6.94 -3.26 -2.18
N VAL A 14 -7.58 -2.32 -1.49
CA VAL A 14 -8.87 -2.50 -0.81
C VAL A 14 -9.81 -1.35 -1.14
N THR A 15 -11.10 -1.63 -1.18
CA THR A 15 -12.12 -0.58 -1.26
C THR A 15 -12.35 0.08 0.09
N THR A 16 -12.95 1.26 0.09
CA THR A 16 -13.40 1.96 1.31
C THR A 16 -14.50 1.21 2.08
N SER A 17 -15.16 0.25 1.43
CA SER A 17 -16.13 -0.67 2.05
C SER A 17 -15.48 -1.93 2.64
N GLY A 18 -14.14 -2.06 2.56
CA GLY A 18 -13.39 -3.16 3.18
C GLY A 18 -13.27 -4.42 2.32
N TYR A 19 -13.59 -4.37 1.03
CA TYR A 19 -13.38 -5.50 0.13
C TYR A 19 -11.96 -5.49 -0.43
N TYR A 20 -11.33 -6.66 -0.44
CA TYR A 20 -10.05 -6.86 -1.10
C TYR A 20 -10.25 -6.89 -2.62
N ILE A 21 -9.56 -6.01 -3.34
CA ILE A 21 -9.57 -5.97 -4.81
C ILE A 21 -8.42 -6.83 -5.33
N SER A 22 -7.22 -6.63 -4.81
CA SER A 22 -6.01 -7.28 -5.31
C SER A 22 -4.91 -7.34 -4.25
N VAL A 23 -4.00 -8.29 -4.41
CA VAL A 23 -2.76 -8.42 -3.65
C VAL A 23 -1.60 -8.54 -4.64
N ILE A 24 -0.81 -7.47 -4.76
CA ILE A 24 0.30 -7.36 -5.72
C ILE A 24 1.62 -7.62 -5.00
N GLY A 25 2.47 -8.47 -5.59
CA GLY A 25 3.80 -8.81 -5.06
C GLY A 25 4.06 -10.33 -5.13
N PRO A 26 4.97 -10.87 -4.29
CA PRO A 26 5.68 -10.23 -3.18
C PRO A 26 6.89 -9.38 -3.62
N TYR A 27 7.09 -8.22 -2.98
CA TYR A 27 8.31 -7.42 -3.12
C TYR A 27 9.29 -7.72 -1.99
N LEU A 28 10.58 -7.85 -2.29
CA LEU A 28 11.61 -7.96 -1.24
C LEU A 28 11.67 -6.67 -0.42
N ALA A 29 11.61 -6.76 0.90
CA ALA A 29 11.69 -5.61 1.80
C ALA A 29 13.14 -5.12 1.95
N ASN A 30 13.63 -4.41 0.93
CA ASN A 30 14.95 -3.79 0.91
C ASN A 30 14.84 -2.29 0.59
N SER A 31 15.97 -1.57 0.60
CA SER A 31 15.99 -0.13 0.36
C SER A 31 15.53 0.29 -1.04
N LYS A 32 15.62 -0.60 -2.04
CA LYS A 32 15.15 -0.34 -3.42
C LYS A 32 13.62 -0.46 -3.54
N ASN A 33 13.01 -1.25 -2.67
CA ASN A 33 11.58 -1.57 -2.64
C ASN A 33 10.92 -0.94 -1.40
N ASN A 34 11.04 0.37 -1.29
CA ASN A 34 10.23 1.14 -0.36
C ASN A 34 8.81 1.30 -0.93
N ASP A 35 7.88 1.78 -0.11
CA ASP A 35 6.47 1.72 -0.47
C ASP A 35 6.15 2.64 -1.65
N ALA A 36 6.76 3.83 -1.70
CA ALA A 36 6.69 4.74 -2.84
C ALA A 36 7.25 4.12 -4.13
N SER A 37 8.44 3.50 -4.09
CA SER A 37 9.05 2.90 -5.29
C SER A 37 8.26 1.71 -5.81
N ILE A 38 7.63 0.95 -4.92
CA ILE A 38 6.70 -0.13 -5.29
C ILE A 38 5.44 0.44 -5.95
N LEU A 39 4.83 1.50 -5.40
CA LEU A 39 3.66 2.14 -6.02
C LEU A 39 3.99 2.69 -7.42
N HIS A 40 5.16 3.34 -7.56
CA HIS A 40 5.67 3.76 -8.87
C HIS A 40 5.78 2.60 -9.85
N HIS A 41 6.33 1.47 -9.42
CA HIS A 41 6.44 0.27 -10.25
C HIS A 41 5.06 -0.26 -10.69
N ILE A 42 4.11 -0.35 -9.76
CA ILE A 42 2.74 -0.84 -10.03
C ILE A 42 2.05 0.04 -11.06
N ILE A 43 2.02 1.35 -10.82
CA ILE A 43 1.33 2.32 -11.67
C ILE A 43 2.02 2.46 -13.02
N LYS A 44 3.34 2.62 -13.06
CA LYS A 44 4.08 2.87 -14.31
C LYS A 44 3.95 1.69 -15.28
N ASN A 45 4.05 0.47 -14.77
CA ASN A 45 3.94 -0.74 -15.59
C ASN A 45 2.48 -1.21 -15.77
N ASN A 46 1.50 -0.46 -15.26
CA ASN A 46 0.10 -0.81 -15.32
C ASN A 46 -0.18 -2.25 -14.86
N ILE A 47 0.44 -2.64 -13.73
CA ILE A 47 0.31 -3.99 -13.18
C ILE A 47 -1.17 -4.26 -12.89
N GLU A 48 -1.66 -5.44 -13.31
CA GLU A 48 -3.08 -5.83 -13.23
C GLU A 48 -4.05 -4.82 -13.85
N GLU A 49 -3.57 -4.03 -14.82
CA GLU A 49 -4.38 -3.01 -15.46
C GLU A 49 -4.96 -1.97 -14.49
N ILE A 50 -4.25 -1.67 -13.40
CA ILE A 50 -4.70 -0.74 -12.34
C ILE A 50 -5.15 0.63 -12.87
N LYS A 51 -4.59 1.10 -14.00
CA LYS A 51 -5.02 2.37 -14.62
C LYS A 51 -6.47 2.32 -15.14
N ASN A 52 -7.00 1.13 -15.42
CA ASN A 52 -8.39 0.93 -15.83
C ASN A 52 -9.35 0.96 -14.63
N TRP A 53 -8.84 0.79 -13.40
CA TRP A 53 -9.65 0.77 -12.17
C TRP A 53 -9.87 2.17 -11.61
N VAL A 54 -8.99 3.10 -11.94
CA VAL A 54 -8.95 4.47 -11.42
C VAL A 54 -9.52 5.46 -12.42
N LYS A 55 -10.17 6.49 -11.89
CA LYS A 55 -10.71 7.62 -12.66
C LYS A 55 -10.16 8.93 -12.10
N GLU A 56 -10.20 9.95 -12.93
CA GLU A 56 -9.91 11.31 -12.50
C GLU A 56 -10.83 11.70 -11.34
N ASN A 57 -10.25 12.32 -10.31
CA ASN A 57 -10.85 12.68 -9.03
C ASN A 57 -11.12 11.53 -8.05
N ASP A 58 -10.65 10.30 -8.31
CA ASP A 58 -10.65 9.25 -7.31
C ASP A 58 -9.76 9.61 -6.12
N ILE A 59 -10.10 9.06 -4.95
CA ILE A 59 -9.35 9.28 -3.71
C ILE A 59 -8.57 8.02 -3.35
N PHE A 60 -7.26 8.14 -3.26
CA PHE A 60 -6.39 7.08 -2.76
C PHE A 60 -6.01 7.35 -1.31
N VAL A 61 -6.42 6.45 -0.42
CA VAL A 61 -6.02 6.49 0.99
C VAL A 61 -4.78 5.63 1.17
N VAL A 62 -3.63 6.28 1.38
CA VAL A 62 -2.32 5.62 1.44
C VAL A 62 -1.63 5.84 2.79
N ASP A 63 -0.76 4.90 3.15
CA ASP A 63 0.11 5.05 4.30
C ASP A 63 1.18 6.13 4.09
N ARG A 64 1.78 6.58 5.20
CA ARG A 64 2.85 7.60 5.18
C ARG A 64 4.09 7.20 4.38
N GLY A 65 4.33 5.89 4.20
CA GLY A 65 5.46 5.37 3.40
C GLY A 65 5.35 5.68 1.90
N PHE A 66 4.16 6.05 1.43
CA PHE A 66 3.89 6.39 0.03
C PHE A 66 4.03 7.89 -0.28
N ARG A 67 4.48 8.70 0.70
CA ARG A 67 4.61 10.15 0.54
C ARG A 67 5.31 10.55 -0.75
N ASP A 68 6.44 9.91 -1.06
CA ASP A 68 7.26 10.28 -2.21
C ASP A 68 6.64 9.86 -3.56
N ALA A 69 5.49 9.18 -3.54
CA ALA A 69 4.73 8.78 -4.72
C ALA A 69 3.40 9.55 -4.88
N THR A 70 3.09 10.55 -4.04
CA THR A 70 1.84 11.32 -4.20
C THR A 70 1.78 12.11 -5.48
N SER A 71 2.90 12.70 -5.92
CA SER A 71 2.94 13.45 -7.18
C SER A 71 2.58 12.58 -8.38
N LEU A 72 2.97 11.30 -8.37
CA LEU A 72 2.55 10.34 -9.39
C LEU A 72 1.02 10.14 -9.42
N LEU A 73 0.40 10.08 -8.25
CA LEU A 73 -1.05 9.92 -8.14
C LEU A 73 -1.76 11.20 -8.64
N GLU A 74 -1.25 12.37 -8.25
CA GLU A 74 -1.77 13.67 -8.70
C GLU A 74 -1.66 13.83 -10.22
N GLU A 75 -0.57 13.37 -10.85
CA GLU A 75 -0.41 13.34 -12.31
C GLU A 75 -1.46 12.47 -13.02
N LEU A 76 -2.02 11.48 -12.34
CA LEU A 76 -3.12 10.66 -12.82
C LEU A 76 -4.51 11.23 -12.49
N GLY A 77 -4.56 12.42 -11.88
CA GLY A 77 -5.79 13.04 -11.41
C GLY A 77 -6.35 12.40 -10.14
N ILE A 78 -5.55 11.63 -9.40
CA ILE A 78 -5.96 10.94 -8.17
C ILE A 78 -5.57 11.80 -6.96
N HIS A 79 -6.53 12.00 -6.06
CA HIS A 79 -6.32 12.72 -4.80
C HIS A 79 -5.77 11.78 -3.73
N ALA A 80 -4.49 11.94 -3.40
CA ALA A 80 -3.85 11.16 -2.34
C ALA A 80 -4.18 11.72 -0.94
N GLN A 81 -4.69 10.87 -0.06
CA GLN A 81 -4.94 11.16 1.35
C GLN A 81 -4.05 10.28 2.22
N MET A 82 -3.36 10.87 3.20
CA MET A 82 -2.50 10.13 4.13
C MET A 82 -2.57 10.69 5.55
N PRO A 83 -2.18 9.91 6.58
CA PRO A 83 -2.11 10.41 7.94
C PRO A 83 -1.17 11.62 8.03
N SER A 84 -1.60 12.65 8.75
CA SER A 84 -0.90 13.92 8.82
C SER A 84 0.46 13.78 9.52
N PHE A 85 1.40 14.62 9.10
CA PHE A 85 2.69 14.76 9.80
C PHE A 85 2.59 15.81 10.88
N LEU A 86 3.37 15.61 11.94
CA LEU A 86 3.56 16.64 12.95
C LEU A 86 4.24 17.85 12.28
N PRO A 87 3.67 19.07 12.36
CA PRO A 87 4.32 20.25 11.82
C PRO A 87 5.68 20.46 12.51
N ARG A 88 6.67 20.95 11.77
CA ARG A 88 8.00 21.21 12.33
C ARG A 88 7.91 22.14 13.54
N GLY A 89 8.61 21.79 14.62
CA GLY A 89 8.61 22.57 15.87
C GLY A 89 7.35 22.42 16.72
N SER A 90 6.34 21.69 16.27
CA SER A 90 5.13 21.41 17.07
C SER A 90 5.31 20.14 17.88
N LYS A 91 4.74 20.12 19.10
CA LYS A 91 4.67 18.91 19.93
C LYS A 91 3.38 18.11 19.70
N GLN A 92 2.35 18.74 19.15
CA GLN A 92 1.04 18.16 18.91
C GLN A 92 0.46 18.62 17.57
N ILE A 93 -0.45 17.80 17.02
CA ILE A 93 -1.21 18.12 15.81
C ILE A 93 -2.45 18.92 16.24
N PRO A 94 -2.82 20.01 15.54
CA PRO A 94 -4.08 20.72 15.74
C PRO A 94 -5.29 19.78 15.70
N THR A 95 -6.35 20.10 16.44
CA THR A 95 -7.50 19.18 16.64
C THR A 95 -8.20 18.81 15.34
N ASP A 96 -8.41 19.79 14.47
CA ASP A 96 -8.95 19.65 13.11
C ASP A 96 -8.09 18.68 12.27
N LEU A 97 -6.79 18.91 12.21
CA LEU A 97 -5.87 18.06 11.45
C LEU A 97 -5.76 16.66 12.06
N ALA A 98 -5.80 16.54 13.39
CA ALA A 98 -5.82 15.26 14.09
C ALA A 98 -7.09 14.45 13.80
N ASN A 99 -8.24 15.11 13.72
CA ASN A 99 -9.51 14.46 13.37
C ASN A 99 -9.49 13.94 11.92
N SER A 100 -9.02 14.75 10.97
CA SER A 100 -8.84 14.32 9.58
C SER A 100 -7.84 13.17 9.47
N SER A 101 -6.71 13.26 10.15
CA SER A 101 -5.72 12.17 10.19
C SER A 101 -6.30 10.87 10.76
N ARG A 102 -7.15 10.95 11.80
CA ARG A 102 -7.81 9.78 12.39
C ARG A 102 -8.81 9.14 11.42
N LEU A 103 -9.52 9.95 10.63
CA LEU A 103 -10.42 9.44 9.59
C LEU A 103 -9.62 8.65 8.56
N VAL A 104 -8.51 9.20 8.09
CA VAL A 104 -7.60 8.52 7.16
C VAL A 104 -7.09 7.21 7.74
N THR A 105 -6.62 7.18 8.99
CA THR A 105 -6.13 5.94 9.64
C THR A 105 -7.23 4.89 9.83
N LYS A 106 -8.50 5.29 10.01
CA LYS A 106 -9.62 4.33 10.13
C LYS A 106 -9.99 3.68 8.79
N VAL A 107 -9.83 4.41 7.69
CA VAL A 107 -10.15 3.95 6.34
C VAL A 107 -8.96 3.23 5.69
N CYS A 108 -7.72 3.61 6.05
CA CYS A 108 -6.51 2.99 5.54
C CYS A 108 -6.40 1.53 6.02
N LEU A 109 -6.90 0.63 5.18
CA LEU A 109 -6.80 -0.83 5.34
C LEU A 109 -5.66 -1.40 4.49
N LEU A 110 -4.56 -0.65 4.31
CA LEU A 110 -3.29 -1.23 3.83
C LEU A 110 -2.63 -1.99 5.00
N TYR A 111 -3.14 -3.20 5.26
CA TYR A 111 -2.52 -4.10 6.23
C TYR A 111 -1.24 -4.68 5.62
N LEU A 112 -0.09 -4.11 5.98
CA LEU A 112 1.21 -4.73 5.72
C LEU A 112 1.36 -5.99 6.60
N HIS A 113 0.86 -7.12 6.12
CA HIS A 113 1.17 -8.40 6.74
C HIS A 113 2.58 -8.83 6.32
N ASN A 114 3.56 -8.68 7.20
CA ASN A 114 4.88 -9.29 7.05
C ASN A 114 4.70 -10.81 7.26
N THR A 115 4.34 -11.55 6.20
CA THR A 115 4.38 -13.01 6.24
C THR A 115 5.84 -13.47 6.15
N PRO A 116 6.31 -14.36 7.05
CA PRO A 116 7.48 -15.17 6.76
C PRO A 116 7.29 -15.88 5.41
N SER A 117 8.33 -15.90 4.58
CA SER A 117 8.33 -16.54 3.27
C SER A 117 8.30 -18.07 3.35
N ASP A 118 7.23 -18.67 3.88
CA ASP A 118 7.07 -20.13 3.98
C ASP A 118 5.84 -20.60 3.17
N TYR A 119 5.67 -20.09 1.94
CA TYR A 119 4.75 -20.70 0.97
C TYR A 119 5.48 -21.75 0.14
N THR A 120 5.65 -22.94 0.70
CA THR A 120 5.87 -24.15 -0.10
C THR A 120 4.49 -24.63 -0.56
N LEU A 121 4.13 -24.32 -1.81
CA LEU A 121 2.98 -24.92 -2.47
C LEU A 121 3.21 -26.44 -2.54
N LYS A 122 2.55 -27.20 -1.66
CA LYS A 122 2.35 -28.64 -1.89
C LYS A 122 1.37 -28.75 -3.05
N HIS A 123 1.88 -29.02 -4.24
CA HIS A 123 1.07 -29.57 -5.31
C HIS A 123 0.70 -31.01 -4.93
N GLU A 124 -0.48 -31.18 -4.33
CA GLU A 124 -1.27 -32.40 -4.47
C GLU A 124 -2.05 -32.28 -5.79
N GLN A 125 -1.67 -33.08 -6.78
CA GLN A 125 -2.57 -33.60 -7.82
C GLN A 125 -2.26 -35.10 -7.89
N HIS A 126 -3.00 -35.89 -7.13
CA HIS A 126 -4.13 -36.72 -7.60
C HIS A 126 -3.72 -37.81 -8.59
N ASN A 127 -3.75 -39.05 -8.08
CA ASN A 127 -3.87 -40.28 -8.87
C ASN A 127 -5.02 -40.16 -9.88
N VAL A 128 -4.74 -40.57 -11.12
CA VAL A 128 -5.73 -41.23 -11.97
C VAL A 128 -5.00 -42.43 -12.58
N GLU A 129 -5.45 -43.62 -12.16
CA GLU A 129 -5.27 -45.00 -12.67
C GLU A 129 -4.06 -45.36 -13.55
#